data_AF-A0A944KC91-F1
#
_entry.id   AF-A0A944KC91-F1
#
_cell.length_a   1.000
_cell.length_b   1.000
_cell.length_c   1.000
_cell.angle_alpha   90.00
_cell.angle_beta   90.00
_cell.angle_gamma   90.00
#
_symmetry.space_group_name_H-M   'P 1'
#
loop_
_entity.id
_entity.type
_entity.pdbx_description
1 polymer ?
#
loop_
_entity_poly.entity_id
_entity_poly.type
_entity_poly.pdbx_seq_one_letter_code
_entity_poly.pdbx_strand_id
1 'polypeptide(L)'
;MRPTTRMKSLAVGALAVALSAVLLPVHGANAAVGNGSEHTDGASAERTVDEKVAGDFAALADAVLTKRTSALLDGARPAARAATAAVGDVRISSRLARAEDRAVTGLLDRKARLAELREGYTAADVDVDIEKVDVTGDRATAEATETTVLTYKQIRGDEPPTTGFQARHKLTFTAAADGTWQLTGIASVDEGGPAAVNAPDTVVVDEGGEAAPSGEAAGTTKPAQPQSKLSATAGYNYTAMAKYAEKYWKNYNPSYRTFNGVGGDCTNFISQSLRAGGWKNDTGWYKSYKNWWYNSSNQTWSWTSVNYWASFALHSKRTYNLSNVYHMGVGDILQMDFSSNGSKDHSMITTYRSSSGVPYLTYHSNDTYRKSVASIVASNRGATYYAFRT
;
A
#
# COMPACT_ATOMS: atom_id res chain seq x y z
N MET A 1 -53.98 5.51 -9.02
CA MET A 1 -53.40 4.16 -8.84
C MET A 1 -52.20 4.25 -7.92
N ARG A 2 -52.12 3.33 -6.96
CA ARG A 2 -51.20 3.32 -5.80
C ARG A 2 -49.72 3.19 -6.20
N PRO A 3 -48.77 3.71 -5.40
CA PRO A 3 -47.34 3.46 -5.59
C PRO A 3 -46.96 2.11 -4.98
N THR A 4 -46.23 1.27 -5.72
CA THR A 4 -45.67 0.02 -5.23
C THR A 4 -44.24 0.24 -4.75
N THR A 5 -44.07 0.26 -3.43
CA THR A 5 -42.78 0.24 -2.72
C THR A 5 -42.16 -1.14 -2.84
N ARG A 6 -40.97 -1.26 -3.47
CA ARG A 6 -40.14 -2.48 -3.39
C ARG A 6 -39.14 -2.33 -2.24
N MET A 7 -39.34 -3.08 -1.17
CA MET A 7 -38.35 -3.36 -0.13
C MET A 7 -37.12 -4.04 -0.76
N LYS A 8 -35.93 -3.51 -0.49
CA LYS A 8 -34.66 -4.21 -0.71
C LYS A 8 -34.25 -4.85 0.60
N SER A 9 -34.15 -6.17 0.58
CA SER A 9 -33.70 -7.03 1.67
C SER A 9 -32.24 -6.73 2.02
N LEU A 10 -31.98 -6.43 3.29
CA LEU A 10 -30.64 -6.45 3.89
C LEU A 10 -30.19 -7.90 4.01
N ALA A 11 -29.20 -8.31 3.21
CA ALA A 11 -28.44 -9.52 3.46
C ALA A 11 -27.30 -9.17 4.42
N VAL A 12 -27.46 -9.57 5.68
CA VAL A 12 -26.38 -9.59 6.67
C VAL A 12 -25.45 -10.73 6.30
N GLY A 13 -24.28 -10.40 5.73
CA GLY A 13 -23.20 -11.36 5.51
C GLY A 13 -22.54 -11.68 6.85
N ALA A 14 -22.67 -12.93 7.30
CA ALA A 14 -21.96 -13.44 8.47
C ALA A 14 -20.45 -13.52 8.16
N LEU A 15 -19.64 -12.83 8.96
CA LEU A 15 -18.19 -12.93 8.95
C LEU A 15 -17.80 -14.25 9.64
N ALA A 16 -17.24 -15.19 8.89
CA ALA A 16 -16.68 -16.42 9.44
C ALA A 16 -15.21 -16.19 9.78
N VAL A 17 -14.90 -16.06 11.07
CA VAL A 17 -13.52 -16.06 11.58
C VAL A 17 -13.02 -17.50 11.59
N ALA A 18 -12.08 -17.83 10.71
CA ALA A 18 -11.38 -19.11 10.74
C ALA A 18 -10.01 -18.91 11.42
N LEU A 19 -9.98 -19.05 12.75
CA LEU A 19 -8.74 -19.17 13.53
C LEU A 19 -8.15 -20.57 13.32
N SER A 20 -7.02 -20.65 12.62
CA SER A 20 -6.23 -21.88 12.54
C SER A 20 -5.43 -22.03 13.84
N ALA A 21 -5.80 -23.01 14.68
CA ALA A 21 -5.06 -23.38 15.88
C ALA A 21 -3.70 -23.99 15.53
N VAL A 22 -2.61 -23.44 16.08
CA VAL A 22 -1.29 -24.08 16.08
C VAL A 22 -1.10 -24.81 17.41
N LEU A 23 -0.96 -26.13 17.33
CA LEU A 23 -0.64 -27.04 18.43
C LEU A 23 0.82 -26.85 18.89
N LEU A 24 1.03 -26.67 20.19
CA LEU A 24 2.35 -26.80 20.84
C LEU A 24 2.59 -28.28 21.23
N PRO A 25 3.80 -28.84 21.04
CA PRO A 25 4.15 -30.13 21.61
C PRO A 25 4.56 -30.00 23.08
N VAL A 26 3.93 -30.81 23.93
CA VAL A 26 4.30 -31.05 25.32
C VAL A 26 5.32 -32.19 25.40
N HIS A 27 6.51 -31.92 25.95
CA HIS A 27 7.42 -32.88 26.59
C HIS A 27 8.20 -32.08 27.65
N GLY A 28 8.50 -32.50 28.87
CA GLY A 28 8.36 -33.74 29.62
C GLY A 28 9.16 -33.51 30.91
N ALA A 29 8.65 -33.99 32.04
CA ALA A 29 9.17 -33.71 33.37
C ALA A 29 10.62 -34.20 33.61
N ASN A 30 11.35 -33.50 34.49
CA ASN A 30 12.24 -34.15 35.44
C ASN A 30 12.34 -33.33 36.73
N ALA A 31 12.16 -34.04 37.85
CA ALA A 31 12.20 -33.51 39.20
C ALA A 31 13.63 -33.51 39.76
N ALA A 32 13.95 -32.49 40.57
CA ALA A 32 14.96 -32.58 41.63
C ALA A 32 14.54 -31.68 42.80
N VAL A 33 14.47 -32.29 43.98
CA VAL A 33 14.12 -31.68 45.26
C VAL A 33 15.30 -30.86 45.79
N GLY A 34 15.04 -29.64 46.25
CA GLY A 34 15.97 -28.80 46.99
C GLY A 34 15.21 -27.84 47.91
N ASN A 35 15.34 -28.06 49.21
CA ASN A 35 14.67 -27.37 50.31
C ASN A 35 15.26 -25.96 50.51
N GLY A 36 14.44 -24.90 50.59
CA GLY A 36 14.94 -23.56 50.92
C GLY A 36 13.93 -22.42 50.76
N SER A 37 13.45 -21.91 51.91
CA SER A 37 12.92 -20.56 52.18
C SER A 37 11.91 -19.94 51.21
N GLU A 38 10.68 -19.77 51.70
CA GLU A 38 9.66 -18.86 51.15
C GLU A 38 10.21 -17.44 51.01
N HIS A 39 10.61 -17.09 49.78
CA HIS A 39 10.60 -15.72 49.29
C HIS A 39 9.39 -15.61 48.37
N THR A 40 8.41 -14.80 48.77
CA THR A 40 7.29 -14.40 47.91
C THR A 40 7.83 -13.41 46.90
N ASP A 41 8.55 -13.91 45.89
CA ASP A 41 8.74 -13.18 44.66
C ASP A 41 7.36 -13.03 44.03
N GLY A 42 6.88 -11.79 44.00
CA GLY A 42 5.72 -11.40 43.21
C GLY A 42 6.05 -11.67 41.75
N ALA A 43 5.84 -12.90 41.31
CA ALA A 43 5.82 -13.27 39.91
C ALA A 43 4.79 -12.34 39.25
N SER A 44 5.29 -11.34 38.51
CA SER A 44 4.47 -10.56 37.61
C SER A 44 3.78 -11.56 36.71
N ALA A 45 2.50 -11.80 36.92
CA ALA A 45 1.71 -12.66 36.06
C ALA A 45 1.98 -12.20 34.62
N GLU A 46 2.51 -13.10 33.80
CA GLU A 46 2.84 -12.81 32.42
C GLU A 46 1.58 -12.23 31.78
N ARG A 47 1.65 -10.97 31.35
CA ARG A 47 0.49 -10.30 30.77
C ARG A 47 0.20 -10.98 29.44
N THR A 48 -0.86 -11.77 29.40
CA THR A 48 -1.30 -12.45 28.18
C THR A 48 -2.27 -11.57 27.41
N VAL A 49 -2.22 -11.65 26.08
CA VAL A 49 -3.22 -11.08 25.18
C VAL A 49 -4.09 -12.24 24.71
N ASP A 50 -5.33 -12.29 25.17
CA ASP A 50 -6.31 -13.26 24.73
C ASP A 50 -7.01 -12.79 23.43
N GLU A 51 -7.88 -13.65 22.87
CA GLU A 51 -8.62 -13.34 21.64
C GLU A 51 -9.49 -12.08 21.77
N LYS A 52 -10.04 -11.81 22.97
CA LYS A 52 -10.85 -10.62 23.21
C LYS A 52 -9.99 -9.36 23.13
N VAL A 53 -8.84 -9.35 23.81
CA VAL A 53 -7.91 -8.21 23.79
C VAL A 53 -7.32 -7.99 22.39
N ALA A 54 -7.00 -9.06 21.66
CA ALA A 54 -6.59 -8.96 20.27
C ALA A 54 -7.69 -8.36 19.37
N GLY A 55 -8.96 -8.72 19.61
CA GLY A 55 -10.11 -8.10 18.96
C GLY A 55 -10.25 -6.61 19.30
N ASP A 56 -10.03 -6.23 20.57
CA ASP A 56 -10.03 -4.83 21.00
C ASP A 56 -8.86 -4.04 20.35
N PHE A 57 -7.69 -4.67 20.11
CA PHE A 57 -6.57 -4.09 19.34
C PHE A 57 -6.97 -3.79 17.89
N ALA A 58 -7.59 -4.77 17.21
CA ALA A 58 -8.04 -4.63 15.83
C ALA A 58 -9.07 -3.49 15.70
N ALA A 59 -10.09 -3.50 16.56
CA ALA A 59 -11.15 -2.48 16.54
C ALA A 59 -10.64 -1.07 16.86
N LEU A 60 -9.65 -0.93 17.75
CA LEU A 60 -9.03 0.38 17.99
C LEU A 60 -8.18 0.84 16.79
N ALA A 61 -7.44 -0.06 16.15
CA ALA A 61 -6.66 0.25 14.95
C ALA A 61 -7.56 0.65 13.78
N ASP A 62 -8.64 -0.10 13.54
CA ASP A 62 -9.69 0.23 12.58
C ASP A 62 -10.25 1.64 12.82
N ALA A 63 -10.64 1.96 14.06
CA ALA A 63 -11.18 3.28 14.38
C ALA A 63 -10.20 4.43 14.07
N VAL A 64 -8.89 4.22 14.32
CA VAL A 64 -7.87 5.23 14.02
C VAL A 64 -7.66 5.38 12.51
N LEU A 65 -7.54 4.28 11.76
CA LEU A 65 -7.30 4.31 10.32
C LEU A 65 -8.55 4.79 9.55
N THR A 66 -9.74 4.40 9.99
CA THR A 66 -11.03 4.95 9.52
C THR A 66 -11.10 6.46 9.75
N LYS A 67 -10.65 6.98 10.90
CA LYS A 67 -10.58 8.43 11.16
C LYS A 67 -9.63 9.13 10.18
N ARG A 68 -8.47 8.56 9.89
CA ARG A 68 -7.53 9.09 8.86
C ARG A 68 -8.20 9.14 7.49
N THR A 69 -8.77 8.02 7.04
CA THR A 69 -9.42 7.92 5.72
C THR A 69 -10.61 8.88 5.61
N SER A 70 -11.41 9.02 6.67
CA SER A 70 -12.55 9.95 6.71
C SER A 70 -12.15 11.41 6.52
N ALA A 71 -10.94 11.82 6.91
CA ALA A 71 -10.44 13.17 6.70
C ALA A 71 -10.30 13.54 5.22
N LEU A 72 -10.20 12.54 4.33
CA LEU A 72 -10.10 12.73 2.88
C LEU A 72 -11.47 12.84 2.18
N LEU A 73 -12.57 12.49 2.85
CA LEU A 73 -13.90 12.41 2.24
C LEU A 73 -14.61 13.77 2.17
N ASP A 74 -15.21 14.09 1.04
CA ASP A 74 -16.10 15.23 0.85
C ASP A 74 -17.41 15.04 1.61
N GLY A 75 -17.87 16.09 2.29
CA GLY A 75 -19.11 16.05 3.07
C GLY A 75 -19.01 15.30 4.41
N ALA A 76 -17.95 14.52 4.65
CA ALA A 76 -17.66 14.00 5.97
C ALA A 76 -17.22 15.15 6.88
N ARG A 77 -17.99 15.41 7.96
CA ARG A 77 -17.41 16.09 9.11
C ARG A 77 -16.45 15.09 9.75
N PRO A 78 -15.16 15.40 9.93
CA PRO A 78 -14.31 14.58 10.79
C PRO A 78 -15.08 14.40 12.08
N ALA A 79 -15.33 13.16 12.50
CA ALA A 79 -16.16 12.89 13.67
C ALA A 79 -15.59 13.70 14.85
N ALA A 80 -16.22 14.85 15.11
CA ALA A 80 -15.78 15.79 16.10
C ALA A 80 -16.02 15.10 17.43
N ARG A 81 -14.94 14.52 18.00
CA ARG A 81 -14.84 13.72 19.26
C ARG A 81 -14.56 12.21 19.16
N ALA A 82 -14.14 11.64 18.03
CA ALA A 82 -13.50 10.31 18.08
C ALA A 82 -12.11 10.32 18.79
N ALA A 83 -11.65 11.50 19.24
CA ALA A 83 -10.45 11.73 20.04
C ALA A 83 -10.48 11.12 21.47
N THR A 84 -11.40 10.20 21.75
CA THR A 84 -11.50 9.47 23.02
C THR A 84 -11.53 7.95 22.84
N ALA A 85 -10.98 7.43 21.73
CA ALA A 85 -11.09 6.02 21.35
C ALA A 85 -10.47 5.08 22.41
N ALA A 86 -11.35 4.63 23.30
CA ALA A 86 -11.20 3.41 24.06
C ALA A 86 -12.16 2.39 23.43
N VAL A 87 -11.67 1.20 23.16
CA VAL A 87 -12.44 0.02 22.75
C VAL A 87 -12.17 -1.02 23.82
N GLY A 88 -13.20 -1.39 24.59
CA GLY A 88 -13.03 -2.23 25.75
C GLY A 88 -11.97 -1.68 26.71
N ASP A 89 -10.97 -2.49 27.01
CA ASP A 89 -9.86 -2.17 27.91
C ASP A 89 -8.63 -1.61 27.17
N VAL A 90 -8.78 -1.21 25.91
CA VAL A 90 -7.70 -0.72 25.07
C VAL A 90 -7.99 0.73 24.68
N ARG A 91 -7.04 1.63 24.87
CA ARG A 91 -7.19 3.05 24.53
C ARG A 91 -5.98 3.61 23.80
N ILE A 92 -6.16 4.73 23.12
CA ILE A 92 -5.01 5.47 22.57
C ILE A 92 -4.24 6.20 23.69
N SER A 93 -2.91 6.19 23.64
CA SER A 93 -2.10 7.01 24.54
C SER A 93 -2.24 8.50 24.21
N SER A 94 -2.12 9.39 25.21
CA SER A 94 -2.24 10.84 24.98
C SER A 94 -1.20 11.40 24.00
N ARG A 95 -0.02 10.77 23.92
CA ARG A 95 1.03 11.14 22.96
C ARG A 95 0.59 10.77 21.54
N LEU A 96 0.13 9.54 21.33
CA LEU A 96 -0.31 9.08 20.02
C LEU A 96 -1.56 9.84 19.57
N ALA A 97 -2.52 10.12 20.46
CA ALA A 97 -3.70 10.94 20.15
C ALA A 97 -3.34 12.30 19.53
N ARG A 98 -2.35 13.00 20.11
CA ARG A 98 -1.85 14.27 19.55
C ARG A 98 -1.13 14.09 18.22
N ALA A 99 -0.48 12.95 17.99
CA ALA A 99 0.14 12.66 16.69
C ALA A 99 -0.95 12.40 15.63
N GLU A 100 -2.00 11.64 15.98
CA GLU A 100 -3.14 11.40 15.09
C GLU A 100 -3.92 12.66 14.75
N ASP A 101 -4.10 13.59 15.69
CA ASP A 101 -4.75 14.87 15.38
C ASP A 101 -3.93 15.72 14.40
N ARG A 102 -2.60 15.67 14.47
CA ARG A 102 -1.72 16.30 13.46
C ARG A 102 -1.79 15.56 12.13
N ALA A 103 -1.80 14.23 12.13
CA ALA A 103 -1.96 13.44 10.91
C ALA A 103 -3.28 13.78 10.20
N VAL A 104 -4.40 13.84 10.94
CA VAL A 104 -5.70 14.24 10.41
C VAL A 104 -5.68 15.66 9.86
N THR A 105 -4.98 16.59 10.52
CA THR A 105 -4.80 17.96 9.99
C THR A 105 -4.06 17.94 8.66
N GLY A 106 -2.94 17.23 8.55
CA GLY A 106 -2.21 17.09 7.29
C GLY A 106 -3.01 16.40 6.18
N LEU A 107 -3.90 15.47 6.54
CA LEU A 107 -4.83 14.82 5.59
C LEU A 107 -5.93 15.78 5.11
N LEU A 108 -6.41 16.70 5.95
CA LEU A 108 -7.31 17.76 5.51
C LEU A 108 -6.62 18.70 4.52
N ASP A 109 -5.35 19.05 4.76
CA ASP A 109 -4.54 19.83 3.81
C ASP A 109 -4.28 19.05 2.51
N ARG A 110 -4.08 17.74 2.60
CA ARG A 110 -3.97 16.85 1.43
C ARG A 110 -5.26 16.85 0.63
N LYS A 111 -6.43 16.73 1.29
CA LYS A 111 -7.73 16.81 0.65
C LYS A 111 -7.92 18.14 -0.09
N ALA A 112 -7.55 19.27 0.53
CA ALA A 112 -7.61 20.58 -0.13
C ALA A 112 -6.74 20.63 -1.39
N ARG A 113 -5.49 20.16 -1.31
CA ARG A 113 -4.57 20.05 -2.47
C ARG A 113 -5.13 19.17 -3.59
N LEU A 114 -5.76 18.04 -3.25
CA LEU A 114 -6.41 17.17 -4.25
C LEU A 114 -7.61 17.87 -4.90
N ALA A 115 -8.40 18.63 -4.14
CA ALA A 115 -9.53 19.38 -4.66
C ALA A 115 -9.10 20.44 -5.70
N GLU A 116 -7.98 21.13 -5.46
CA GLU A 116 -7.36 22.04 -6.44
C GLU A 116 -6.99 21.33 -7.75
N LEU A 117 -6.58 20.06 -7.65
CA LEU A 117 -6.28 19.20 -8.79
C LEU A 117 -7.52 18.56 -9.44
N ARG A 118 -8.71 18.92 -8.96
CA ARG A 118 -10.02 18.38 -9.38
C ARG A 118 -10.09 16.87 -9.13
N GLU A 119 -9.64 16.46 -7.94
CA GLU A 119 -9.79 15.12 -7.39
C GLU A 119 -10.43 15.20 -6.00
N GLY A 120 -11.27 14.24 -5.67
CA GLY A 120 -11.90 14.14 -4.36
C GLY A 120 -12.58 12.78 -4.20
N TYR A 121 -12.94 12.44 -2.96
CA TYR A 121 -13.54 11.16 -2.61
C TYR A 121 -14.86 11.40 -1.88
N THR A 122 -15.87 10.56 -2.09
CA THR A 122 -17.20 10.72 -1.46
C THR A 122 -17.53 9.66 -0.43
N ALA A 123 -16.86 8.52 -0.49
CA ALA A 123 -17.06 7.41 0.43
C ALA A 123 -15.75 6.61 0.57
N ALA A 124 -15.62 5.91 1.70
CA ALA A 124 -14.58 4.93 1.92
C ALA A 124 -15.16 3.68 2.60
N ASP A 125 -14.52 2.55 2.34
CA ASP A 125 -14.64 1.32 3.11
C ASP A 125 -13.24 1.00 3.63
N VAL A 126 -13.11 0.77 4.93
CA VAL A 126 -11.84 0.52 5.62
C VAL A 126 -12.03 -0.74 6.44
N ASP A 127 -11.08 -1.65 6.32
CA ASP A 127 -11.06 -2.93 7.01
C ASP A 127 -9.63 -3.16 7.53
N VAL A 128 -9.51 -3.58 8.79
CA VAL A 128 -8.22 -3.78 9.45
C VAL A 128 -8.16 -5.16 10.08
N ASP A 129 -7.30 -6.00 9.54
CA ASP A 129 -7.01 -7.34 10.06
C ASP A 129 -5.75 -7.32 10.91
N ILE A 130 -5.77 -8.03 12.05
CA ILE A 130 -4.56 -8.31 12.85
C ILE A 130 -4.07 -9.71 12.48
N GLU A 131 -2.86 -9.78 11.92
CA GLU A 131 -2.28 -11.02 11.43
C GLU A 131 -1.52 -11.76 12.54
N LYS A 132 -0.84 -10.99 13.40
CA LYS A 132 0.02 -11.53 14.45
C LYS A 132 0.08 -10.56 15.63
N VAL A 133 0.10 -11.12 16.84
CA VAL A 133 0.40 -10.36 18.07
C VAL A 133 1.55 -11.05 18.81
N ASP A 134 2.59 -10.30 19.10
CA ASP A 134 3.71 -10.71 19.94
C ASP A 134 3.69 -9.91 21.24
N VAL A 135 3.83 -10.58 22.39
CA VAL A 135 3.84 -9.94 23.71
C VAL A 135 5.21 -10.17 24.36
N THR A 136 5.77 -9.11 24.96
CA THR A 136 7.04 -9.16 25.68
C THR A 136 6.95 -8.22 26.89
N GLY A 137 6.81 -8.79 28.08
CA GLY A 137 6.65 -8.02 29.32
C GLY A 137 5.38 -7.17 29.31
N ASP A 138 5.53 -5.86 29.40
CA ASP A 138 4.44 -4.88 29.38
C ASP A 138 4.13 -4.33 27.97
N ARG A 139 4.78 -4.86 26.93
CA ARG A 139 4.63 -4.41 25.55
C ARG A 139 4.02 -5.51 24.69
N ALA A 140 3.07 -5.14 23.83
CA ALA A 140 2.60 -5.98 22.74
C ALA A 140 2.85 -5.28 21.41
N THR A 141 3.21 -6.03 20.38
CA THR A 141 3.27 -5.55 19.00
C THR A 141 2.34 -6.37 18.14
N ALA A 142 1.52 -5.71 17.34
CA ALA A 142 0.62 -6.36 16.41
C ALA A 142 0.97 -5.98 14.97
N GLU A 143 1.01 -6.96 14.08
CA GLU A 143 1.09 -6.75 12.64
C GLU A 143 -0.34 -6.65 12.11
N ALA A 144 -0.64 -5.53 11.46
CA ALA A 144 -1.97 -5.20 10.98
C ALA A 144 -1.96 -4.91 9.48
N THR A 145 -2.96 -5.39 8.77
CA THR A 145 -3.18 -5.10 7.36
C THR A 145 -4.45 -4.27 7.20
N GLU A 146 -4.30 -3.06 6.69
CA GLU A 146 -5.39 -2.15 6.35
C GLU A 146 -5.74 -2.33 4.88
N THR A 147 -6.99 -2.68 4.58
CA THR A 147 -7.54 -2.63 3.23
C THR A 147 -8.51 -1.45 3.13
N THR A 148 -8.18 -0.47 2.30
CA THR A 148 -9.05 0.69 2.08
C THR A 148 -9.51 0.77 0.62
N VAL A 149 -10.80 0.98 0.42
CA VAL A 149 -11.39 1.32 -0.89
C VAL A 149 -12.03 2.69 -0.80
N LEU A 150 -11.65 3.59 -1.70
CA LEU A 150 -12.19 4.94 -1.81
C LEU A 150 -13.04 5.07 -3.08
N THR A 151 -14.20 5.71 -2.95
CA THR A 151 -15.03 6.10 -4.09
C THR A 151 -14.62 7.48 -4.57
N TYR A 152 -14.17 7.59 -5.82
CA TYR A 152 -13.90 8.89 -6.42
C TYR A 152 -15.19 9.69 -6.56
N LYS A 153 -15.11 11.00 -6.35
CA LYS A 153 -16.21 11.94 -6.61
C LYS A 153 -16.59 12.07 -8.08
N GLN A 154 -15.70 11.64 -8.98
CA GLN A 154 -15.84 11.76 -10.43
C GLN A 154 -16.18 13.19 -10.88
N ILE A 155 -15.34 14.16 -10.49
CA ILE A 155 -15.57 15.61 -10.71
C ILE A 155 -15.66 15.95 -12.21
N ARG A 156 -14.91 15.25 -13.06
CA ARG A 156 -14.95 15.41 -14.53
C ARG A 156 -15.90 14.41 -15.19
N GLY A 157 -16.28 13.35 -14.47
CA GLY A 157 -17.20 12.30 -14.92
C GLY A 157 -16.53 11.14 -15.63
N ASP A 158 -15.22 11.24 -15.89
CA ASP A 158 -14.40 10.25 -16.59
C ASP A 158 -13.27 9.70 -15.72
N GLU A 159 -13.29 9.99 -14.42
CA GLU A 159 -12.48 9.29 -13.44
C GLU A 159 -12.98 7.86 -13.23
N PRO A 160 -12.12 6.90 -12.86
CA PRO A 160 -12.58 5.57 -12.47
C PRO A 160 -13.50 5.67 -11.24
N PRO A 161 -14.39 4.69 -11.01
CA PRO A 161 -15.34 4.75 -9.89
C PRO A 161 -14.64 4.67 -8.53
N THR A 162 -13.58 3.87 -8.42
CA THR A 162 -12.88 3.62 -7.16
C THR A 162 -11.36 3.60 -7.32
N THR A 163 -10.67 3.88 -6.21
CA THR A 163 -9.26 3.57 -5.94
C THR A 163 -9.19 2.77 -4.64
N GLY A 164 -8.04 2.21 -4.32
CA GLY A 164 -7.83 1.53 -3.05
C GLY A 164 -6.37 1.25 -2.79
N PHE A 165 -6.07 0.81 -1.59
CA PHE A 165 -4.74 0.34 -1.22
C PHE A 165 -4.83 -0.75 -0.14
N GLN A 166 -3.79 -1.57 -0.03
CA GLN A 166 -3.58 -2.45 1.12
C GLN A 166 -2.23 -2.08 1.77
N ALA A 167 -2.30 -1.52 2.98
CA ALA A 167 -1.11 -1.03 3.70
C ALA A 167 -0.88 -1.84 4.98
N ARG A 168 0.38 -2.11 5.29
CA ARG A 168 0.74 -2.89 6.49
C ARG A 168 1.36 -2.01 7.55
N HIS A 169 0.98 -2.30 8.79
CA HIS A 169 1.32 -1.52 9.96
C HIS A 169 1.87 -2.40 11.07
N LYS A 170 2.88 -1.91 11.76
CA LYS A 170 3.27 -2.39 13.09
C LYS A 170 2.63 -1.49 14.14
N LEU A 171 1.69 -2.06 14.88
CA LEU A 171 1.05 -1.44 16.03
C LEU A 171 1.85 -1.76 17.29
N THR A 172 1.98 -0.80 18.19
CA THR A 172 2.61 -0.98 19.50
C THR A 172 1.62 -0.66 20.60
N PHE A 173 1.46 -1.59 21.53
CA PHE A 173 0.68 -1.41 22.74
C PHE A 173 1.57 -1.51 23.98
N THR A 174 1.20 -0.76 25.02
CA THR A 174 1.84 -0.81 26.34
C THR A 174 0.77 -1.00 27.40
N ALA A 175 0.93 -2.00 28.25
CA ALA A 175 -0.01 -2.30 29.31
C ALA A 175 0.16 -1.32 30.48
N ALA A 176 -0.94 -0.71 30.90
CA ALA A 176 -1.01 0.21 32.04
C ALA A 176 -1.08 -0.55 33.37
N ALA A 177 -0.84 0.15 34.49
CA ALA A 177 -0.83 -0.45 35.82
C ALA A 177 -2.19 -1.05 36.24
N ASP A 178 -3.28 -0.54 35.67
CA ASP A 178 -4.67 -0.99 35.92
C ASP A 178 -5.08 -2.22 35.07
N GLY A 179 -4.16 -2.80 34.30
CA GLY A 179 -4.43 -3.94 33.43
C GLY A 179 -4.97 -3.58 32.05
N THR A 180 -5.24 -2.29 31.76
CA THR A 180 -5.65 -1.81 30.43
C THR A 180 -4.46 -1.74 29.48
N TRP A 181 -4.71 -1.71 28.17
CA TRP A 181 -3.68 -1.51 27.15
C TRP A 181 -3.77 -0.13 26.52
N GLN A 182 -2.61 0.44 26.18
CA GLN A 182 -2.54 1.68 25.44
C GLN A 182 -1.86 1.50 24.09
N LEU A 183 -2.53 1.85 23.00
CA LEU A 183 -1.90 2.01 21.69
C LEU A 183 -0.96 3.22 21.75
N THR A 184 0.33 2.96 21.63
CA THR A 184 1.41 3.95 21.77
C THR A 184 2.12 4.25 20.46
N GLY A 185 1.98 3.42 19.43
CA GLY A 185 2.54 3.68 18.10
C GLY A 185 1.86 2.92 16.96
N ILE A 186 1.89 3.54 15.78
CA ILE A 186 1.50 2.96 14.50
C ILE A 186 2.61 3.32 13.51
N ALA A 187 3.26 2.34 12.92
CA ALA A 187 4.32 2.53 11.94
C ALA A 187 4.02 1.72 10.67
N SER A 188 4.21 2.33 9.50
CA SER A 188 4.18 1.59 8.22
C SER A 188 5.33 0.58 8.19
N VAL A 189 5.07 -0.61 7.67
CA VAL A 189 6.11 -1.60 7.33
C VAL A 189 6.23 -1.84 5.82
N ASP A 190 5.42 -1.13 5.02
CA ASP A 190 5.60 -1.08 3.57
C ASP A 190 6.84 -0.24 3.22
N GLU A 191 7.77 -0.82 2.45
CA GLU A 191 9.04 -0.21 2.04
C GLU A 191 9.09 0.09 0.53
N GLY A 192 9.96 1.02 0.13
CA GLY A 192 10.33 1.27 -1.26
C GLY A 192 9.22 1.80 -2.19
N GLY A 193 8.15 2.41 -1.67
CA GLY A 193 7.05 2.93 -2.50
C GLY A 193 6.30 4.13 -1.92
N PRO A 194 5.42 4.80 -2.71
CA PRO A 194 4.70 5.97 -2.26
C PRO A 194 3.73 5.62 -1.13
N ALA A 195 3.70 6.45 -0.08
CA ALA A 195 2.80 6.24 1.05
C ALA A 195 1.32 6.15 0.64
N ALA A 196 0.54 5.44 1.46
CA ALA A 196 -0.91 5.34 1.29
C ALA A 196 -1.55 6.73 1.34
N VAL A 197 -2.66 6.93 0.64
CA VAL A 197 -3.25 8.29 0.52
C VAL A 197 -3.73 8.86 1.86
N ASN A 198 -4.08 8.00 2.82
CA ASN A 198 -4.46 8.34 4.18
C ASN A 198 -3.28 8.27 5.19
N ALA A 199 -2.07 7.93 4.75
CA ALA A 199 -0.91 7.91 5.63
C ALA A 199 -0.56 9.35 6.05
N PRO A 200 -0.09 9.57 7.29
CA PRO A 200 0.46 10.85 7.72
C PRO A 200 1.54 11.35 6.74
N ASP A 201 1.70 12.66 6.61
CA ASP A 201 2.82 13.23 5.85
C ASP A 201 4.13 12.79 6.54
N THR A 202 4.91 11.93 5.87
CA THR A 202 6.25 11.50 6.31
C THR A 202 7.31 12.13 5.40
N VAL A 203 8.49 12.36 5.97
CA VAL A 203 9.67 12.71 5.17
C VAL A 203 10.16 11.41 4.53
N VAL A 204 10.28 11.40 3.21
CA VAL A 204 10.84 10.23 2.51
C VAL A 204 12.32 10.11 2.87
N VAL A 205 12.72 8.91 3.31
CA VAL A 205 14.09 8.61 3.70
C VAL A 205 14.80 8.03 2.48
N ASP A 206 16.00 8.51 2.20
CA ASP A 206 16.84 8.05 1.10
C ASP A 206 17.23 6.58 1.32
N GLU A 207 16.75 5.67 0.46
CA GLU A 207 17.09 4.24 0.54
C GLU A 207 18.46 3.92 -0.07
N GLY A 208 19.17 4.90 -0.64
CA GLY A 208 20.53 4.75 -1.13
C GLY A 208 20.66 3.72 -2.26
N GLY A 209 20.61 4.18 -3.51
CA GLY A 209 20.78 3.34 -4.68
C GLY A 209 21.96 3.76 -5.54
N GLU A 210 22.59 2.79 -6.22
CA GLU A 210 23.59 3.08 -7.24
C GLU A 210 22.89 3.73 -8.45
N ALA A 211 23.23 4.99 -8.74
CA ALA A 211 22.64 5.75 -9.82
C ALA A 211 22.91 5.05 -11.17
N ALA A 212 21.85 4.55 -11.81
CA ALA A 212 21.93 4.08 -13.19
C ALA A 212 21.44 5.20 -14.12
N PRO A 213 22.22 5.60 -15.14
CA PRO A 213 21.90 6.74 -16.01
C PRO A 213 20.79 6.45 -17.04
N SER A 214 19.89 5.49 -16.79
CA SER A 214 18.88 5.09 -17.75
C SER A 214 17.58 5.89 -17.58
N GLY A 215 17.22 6.63 -18.61
CA GLY A 215 15.94 7.34 -18.73
C GLY A 215 16.04 8.85 -18.50
N GLU A 216 15.23 9.59 -19.23
CA GLU A 216 15.14 11.05 -19.13
C GLU A 216 14.02 11.42 -18.14
N ALA A 217 14.26 12.45 -17.34
CA ALA A 217 13.27 12.93 -16.39
C ALA A 217 12.04 13.49 -17.13
N ALA A 218 10.86 13.10 -16.68
CA ALA A 218 9.57 13.53 -17.22
C ALA A 218 9.05 14.74 -16.42
N GLY A 219 8.54 15.74 -17.14
CA GLY A 219 7.83 16.86 -16.53
C GLY A 219 6.50 16.46 -15.88
N THR A 220 6.04 17.28 -14.94
CA THR A 220 4.82 17.06 -14.15
C THR A 220 3.76 18.15 -14.33
N THR A 221 3.90 19.02 -15.33
CA THR A 221 2.97 20.11 -15.63
C THR A 221 1.77 19.63 -16.45
N LYS A 222 0.55 20.12 -16.12
CA LYS A 222 -0.67 19.99 -16.95
C LYS A 222 -0.76 21.18 -17.93
N PRO A 223 -1.27 21.06 -19.18
CA PRO A 223 -1.72 19.88 -19.92
C PRO A 223 -0.73 19.45 -21.02
N ALA A 224 -0.59 18.15 -21.21
CA ALA A 224 0.19 17.55 -22.29
C ALA A 224 -0.80 16.73 -23.14
N GLN A 225 -0.96 17.08 -24.43
CA GLN A 225 -1.93 16.43 -25.32
C GLN A 225 -1.72 14.90 -25.29
N PRO A 226 -2.77 14.08 -25.43
CA PRO A 226 -2.61 12.63 -25.47
C PRO A 226 -1.68 12.28 -26.63
N GLN A 227 -0.44 11.89 -26.34
CA GLN A 227 0.42 11.33 -27.35
C GLN A 227 -0.12 9.93 -27.63
N SER A 228 -0.86 9.77 -28.73
CA SER A 228 -1.35 8.46 -29.17
C SER A 228 -0.19 7.47 -29.12
N LYS A 229 -0.43 6.28 -28.56
CA LYS A 229 0.52 5.19 -28.76
C LYS A 229 0.62 5.01 -30.26
N LEU A 230 1.79 5.35 -30.84
CA LEU A 230 2.07 4.99 -32.22
C LEU A 230 1.80 3.50 -32.32
N SER A 231 0.96 3.08 -33.26
CA SER A 231 0.53 1.68 -33.43
C SER A 231 1.67 0.73 -33.84
N ALA A 232 2.92 1.14 -33.64
CA ALA A 232 4.11 0.50 -34.12
C ALA A 232 5.13 0.46 -33.00
N THR A 233 5.14 -0.64 -32.24
CA THR A 233 6.28 -1.59 -32.18
C THR A 233 5.82 -2.78 -31.33
N ALA A 234 5.55 -3.92 -31.96
CA ALA A 234 4.99 -5.17 -31.39
C ALA A 234 3.50 -5.09 -30.96
N GLY A 235 2.71 -6.09 -31.33
CA GLY A 235 1.28 -6.20 -30.99
C GLY A 235 1.03 -6.51 -29.50
N TYR A 236 1.53 -5.66 -28.60
CA TYR A 236 1.31 -5.79 -27.16
C TYR A 236 -0.14 -5.51 -26.80
N ASN A 237 -0.66 -6.29 -25.85
CA ASN A 237 -2.01 -6.15 -25.35
C ASN A 237 -2.00 -5.33 -24.05
N TYR A 238 -2.05 -4.01 -24.19
CA TYR A 238 -2.07 -3.10 -23.04
C TYR A 238 -3.29 -3.30 -22.13
N THR A 239 -4.42 -3.73 -22.70
CA THR A 239 -5.61 -4.09 -21.91
C THR A 239 -5.35 -5.32 -21.03
N ALA A 240 -4.60 -6.31 -21.53
CA ALA A 240 -4.19 -7.47 -20.74
C ALA A 240 -3.21 -7.08 -19.63
N MET A 241 -2.28 -6.15 -19.89
CA MET A 241 -1.39 -5.61 -18.84
C MET A 241 -2.21 -4.95 -17.72
N ALA A 242 -3.15 -4.07 -18.08
CA ALA A 242 -4.00 -3.40 -17.12
C ALA A 242 -4.89 -4.38 -16.35
N LYS A 243 -5.57 -5.30 -17.04
CA LYS A 243 -6.40 -6.34 -16.39
C LYS A 243 -5.59 -7.23 -15.44
N TYR A 244 -4.35 -7.54 -15.80
CA TYR A 244 -3.45 -8.28 -14.90
C TYR A 244 -3.19 -7.48 -13.63
N ALA A 245 -2.70 -6.25 -13.78
CA ALA A 245 -2.38 -5.39 -12.65
C ALA A 245 -3.61 -5.17 -11.75
N GLU A 246 -4.77 -4.87 -12.33
CA GLU A 246 -6.03 -4.69 -11.61
C GLU A 246 -6.58 -5.95 -10.96
N LYS A 247 -6.21 -7.14 -11.42
CA LYS A 247 -6.59 -8.40 -10.79
C LYS A 247 -5.72 -8.70 -9.57
N TYR A 248 -4.42 -8.43 -9.68
CA TYR A 248 -3.41 -8.88 -8.72
C TYR A 248 -2.89 -7.77 -7.79
N TRP A 249 -3.46 -6.56 -7.83
CA TRP A 249 -2.97 -5.41 -7.05
C TRP A 249 -2.91 -5.62 -5.53
N LYS A 250 -3.80 -6.45 -4.96
CA LYS A 250 -3.79 -6.86 -3.53
C LYS A 250 -3.79 -8.38 -3.32
N ASN A 251 -4.18 -9.15 -4.34
CA ASN A 251 -4.16 -10.60 -4.28
C ASN A 251 -2.97 -11.04 -5.11
N TYR A 252 -1.87 -11.49 -4.51
CA TYR A 252 -0.66 -11.80 -5.25
C TYR A 252 -0.83 -13.02 -6.17
N ASN A 253 -0.20 -12.99 -7.35
CA ASN A 253 -0.26 -14.14 -8.26
C ASN A 253 0.65 -15.28 -7.77
N PRO A 254 0.12 -16.45 -7.38
CA PRO A 254 0.93 -17.56 -6.84
C PRO A 254 1.88 -18.20 -7.87
N SER A 255 1.73 -17.87 -9.16
CA SER A 255 2.68 -18.32 -10.19
C SER A 255 4.03 -17.60 -10.14
N TYR A 256 4.14 -16.53 -9.35
CA TYR A 256 5.35 -15.74 -9.19
C TYR A 256 5.74 -15.66 -7.71
N ARG A 257 7.03 -15.61 -7.44
CA ARG A 257 7.55 -15.34 -6.10
C ARG A 257 7.11 -13.95 -5.66
N THR A 258 6.66 -13.85 -4.42
CA THR A 258 6.43 -12.56 -3.77
C THR A 258 7.76 -11.99 -3.28
N PHE A 259 7.97 -10.70 -3.52
CA PHE A 259 9.13 -9.94 -3.01
C PHE A 259 8.70 -8.96 -1.92
N ASN A 260 7.51 -9.18 -1.38
CA ASN A 260 6.93 -8.29 -0.40
C ASN A 260 7.76 -8.29 0.89
N GLY A 261 8.10 -7.11 1.41
CA GLY A 261 8.92 -6.93 2.62
C GLY A 261 10.43 -7.22 2.46
N VAL A 262 10.91 -7.54 1.25
CA VAL A 262 12.35 -7.80 0.98
C VAL A 262 12.91 -6.97 -0.18
N GLY A 263 12.11 -6.05 -0.72
CA GLY A 263 12.47 -5.18 -1.84
C GLY A 263 12.29 -5.81 -3.23
N GLY A 264 11.99 -4.98 -4.22
CA GLY A 264 11.88 -5.36 -5.63
C GLY A 264 10.49 -5.81 -6.10
N ASP A 265 9.49 -5.79 -5.22
CA ASP A 265 8.13 -6.23 -5.56
C ASP A 265 7.41 -5.30 -6.53
N CYS A 266 7.67 -3.99 -6.46
CA CYS A 266 7.15 -3.01 -7.41
C CYS A 266 7.53 -3.38 -8.86
N THR A 267 8.78 -3.80 -9.09
CA THR A 267 9.28 -4.16 -10.42
C THR A 267 8.87 -5.57 -10.82
N ASN A 268 8.82 -6.50 -9.86
CA ASN A 268 8.27 -7.84 -10.06
C ASN A 268 6.82 -7.75 -10.57
N PHE A 269 5.99 -6.93 -9.93
CA PHE A 269 4.59 -6.72 -10.29
C PHE A 269 4.40 -6.15 -11.70
N ILE A 270 5.12 -5.08 -12.04
CA ILE A 270 5.03 -4.53 -13.40
C ILE A 270 5.58 -5.51 -14.45
N SER A 271 6.62 -6.29 -14.13
CA SER A 271 7.15 -7.30 -15.05
C SER A 271 6.14 -8.40 -15.35
N GLN A 272 5.39 -8.86 -14.34
CA GLN A 272 4.29 -9.79 -14.53
C GLN A 272 3.18 -9.21 -15.42
N SER A 273 2.82 -7.94 -15.19
CA SER A 273 1.81 -7.23 -15.99
C SER A 273 2.26 -7.11 -17.45
N LEU A 274 3.51 -6.72 -17.70
CA LEU A 274 4.10 -6.63 -19.04
C LEU A 274 4.13 -7.99 -19.74
N ARG A 275 4.48 -9.06 -19.02
CA ARG A 275 4.45 -10.45 -19.53
C ARG A 275 3.04 -10.86 -19.94
N ALA A 276 2.03 -10.54 -19.12
CA ALA A 276 0.62 -10.79 -19.45
C ALA A 276 0.16 -10.01 -20.70
N GLY A 277 0.76 -8.84 -20.93
CA GLY A 277 0.60 -8.05 -22.15
C GLY A 277 1.35 -8.54 -23.39
N GLY A 278 2.15 -9.60 -23.28
CA GLY A 278 2.84 -10.21 -24.41
C GLY A 278 4.34 -9.93 -24.50
N TRP A 279 4.95 -9.27 -23.51
CA TRP A 279 6.42 -9.20 -23.43
C TRP A 279 7.01 -10.61 -23.35
N LYS A 280 7.93 -10.93 -24.27
CA LYS A 280 8.61 -12.22 -24.32
C LYS A 280 9.87 -12.21 -23.47
N ASN A 281 10.22 -13.37 -22.93
CA ASN A 281 11.49 -13.54 -22.24
C ASN A 281 12.64 -13.21 -23.20
N ASP A 282 13.60 -12.44 -22.71
CA ASP A 282 14.90 -12.22 -23.34
C ASP A 282 15.94 -12.94 -22.48
N THR A 283 16.30 -14.16 -22.89
CA THR A 283 17.06 -15.12 -22.07
C THR A 283 18.55 -14.78 -22.03
N GLY A 284 19.19 -15.04 -20.90
CA GLY A 284 20.64 -14.93 -20.78
C GLY A 284 21.06 -14.84 -19.31
N TRP A 285 22.27 -14.34 -19.06
CA TRP A 285 22.77 -14.18 -17.69
C TRP A 285 21.85 -13.32 -16.81
N TYR A 286 21.54 -13.79 -15.59
CA TYR A 286 20.53 -13.18 -14.72
C TYR A 286 20.94 -11.79 -14.18
N LYS A 287 22.23 -11.52 -14.01
CA LYS A 287 22.73 -10.20 -13.57
C LYS A 287 22.89 -9.18 -14.69
N SER A 288 22.65 -9.59 -15.95
CA SER A 288 22.77 -8.66 -17.08
C SER A 288 21.53 -7.78 -17.18
N TYR A 289 21.73 -6.46 -17.31
CA TYR A 289 20.64 -5.54 -17.64
C TYR A 289 20.07 -5.76 -19.05
N LYS A 290 20.76 -6.53 -19.91
CA LYS A 290 20.31 -6.75 -21.30
C LYS A 290 19.28 -7.87 -21.43
N ASN A 291 19.09 -8.67 -20.40
CA ASN A 291 18.18 -9.81 -20.40
C ASN A 291 17.00 -9.51 -19.51
N TRP A 292 15.84 -10.11 -19.78
CA TRP A 292 14.63 -10.00 -18.96
C TRP A 292 13.86 -11.31 -19.01
N TRP A 293 13.86 -12.06 -17.93
CA TRP A 293 13.15 -13.33 -17.86
C TRP A 293 12.85 -13.73 -16.42
N TYR A 294 11.81 -14.56 -16.28
CA TYR A 294 11.42 -15.21 -15.02
C TYR A 294 11.05 -16.67 -15.29
N ASN A 295 11.55 -17.56 -14.44
CA ASN A 295 11.17 -18.97 -14.39
C ASN A 295 10.94 -19.43 -12.93
N SER A 296 10.64 -20.72 -12.74
CA SER A 296 10.32 -21.27 -11.41
C SER A 296 11.46 -21.21 -10.40
N SER A 297 12.70 -21.07 -10.85
CA SER A 297 13.89 -21.17 -10.00
C SER A 297 14.65 -19.85 -9.86
N ASN A 298 14.54 -18.94 -10.83
CA ASN A 298 15.29 -17.69 -10.84
C ASN A 298 14.65 -16.66 -11.78
N GLN A 299 15.19 -15.44 -11.75
CA GLN A 299 14.81 -14.32 -12.58
C GLN A 299 15.99 -13.37 -12.79
N THR A 300 15.91 -12.52 -13.81
CA THR A 300 16.92 -11.47 -14.02
C THR A 300 16.77 -10.34 -13.00
N TRP A 301 17.85 -9.60 -12.76
CA TRP A 301 17.79 -8.36 -11.99
C TRP A 301 16.84 -7.33 -12.64
N SER A 302 16.75 -7.28 -13.97
CA SER A 302 15.77 -6.45 -14.68
C SER A 302 14.30 -6.85 -14.46
N TRP A 303 14.03 -8.04 -13.90
CA TRP A 303 12.67 -8.46 -13.54
C TRP A 303 12.23 -7.85 -12.21
N THR A 304 13.16 -7.54 -11.29
CA THR A 304 12.84 -7.11 -9.91
C THR A 304 13.52 -5.83 -9.44
N SER A 305 14.49 -5.28 -10.16
CA SER A 305 15.15 -4.02 -9.81
C SER A 305 14.72 -2.90 -10.74
N VAL A 306 14.30 -1.77 -10.16
CA VAL A 306 13.76 -0.58 -10.84
C VAL A 306 14.76 -0.05 -11.88
N ASN A 307 16.02 0.15 -11.47
CA ASN A 307 17.10 0.64 -12.33
C ASN A 307 17.50 -0.37 -13.43
N TYR A 308 17.55 -1.66 -13.13
CA TYR A 308 17.84 -2.69 -14.14
C TYR A 308 16.70 -2.84 -15.15
N TRP A 309 15.45 -2.69 -14.71
CA TRP A 309 14.30 -2.71 -15.60
C TRP A 309 14.36 -1.56 -16.60
N ALA A 310 14.63 -0.32 -16.14
CA ALA A 310 14.76 0.84 -17.02
C ALA A 310 15.87 0.64 -18.08
N SER A 311 17.02 0.15 -17.62
CA SER A 311 18.16 -0.14 -18.48
C SER A 311 17.85 -1.20 -19.54
N PHE A 312 17.16 -2.29 -19.15
CA PHE A 312 16.67 -3.31 -20.07
C PHE A 312 15.67 -2.76 -21.08
N ALA A 313 14.65 -2.05 -20.59
CA ALA A 313 13.50 -1.61 -21.36
C ALA A 313 13.92 -0.63 -22.47
N LEU A 314 14.89 0.25 -22.20
CA LEU A 314 15.50 1.14 -23.19
C LEU A 314 16.47 0.38 -24.11
N HIS A 315 17.33 -0.50 -23.57
CA HIS A 315 18.28 -1.28 -24.37
C HIS A 315 17.59 -2.16 -25.42
N SER A 316 16.54 -2.85 -25.01
CA SER A 316 15.74 -3.74 -25.87
C SER A 316 14.84 -2.99 -26.85
N LYS A 317 14.75 -1.65 -26.73
CA LYS A 317 13.85 -0.77 -27.51
C LYS A 317 12.36 -1.15 -27.38
N ARG A 318 11.99 -1.86 -26.31
CA ARG A 318 10.58 -2.14 -25.97
C ARG A 318 9.89 -0.92 -25.41
N THR A 319 10.65 0.08 -25.00
CA THR A 319 10.13 1.35 -24.48
C THR A 319 10.92 2.55 -24.97
N TYR A 320 10.32 3.73 -24.85
CA TYR A 320 11.01 5.01 -24.99
C TYR A 320 10.54 6.01 -23.92
N ASN A 321 11.39 7.00 -23.62
CA ASN A 321 11.07 8.03 -22.62
C ASN A 321 9.95 8.96 -23.10
N LEU A 322 9.05 9.30 -22.20
CA LEU A 322 8.05 10.36 -22.38
C LEU A 322 8.51 11.61 -21.66
N SER A 323 8.41 12.77 -22.32
CA SER A 323 8.81 14.06 -21.75
C SER A 323 7.92 14.55 -20.61
N ASN A 324 6.75 13.93 -20.40
CA ASN A 324 5.79 14.34 -19.38
C ASN A 324 4.95 13.15 -18.91
N VAL A 325 4.72 13.04 -17.60
CA VAL A 325 3.92 11.96 -16.98
C VAL A 325 2.47 11.92 -17.49
N TYR A 326 1.91 13.06 -17.89
CA TYR A 326 0.56 13.14 -18.46
C TYR A 326 0.47 12.62 -19.89
N HIS A 327 1.57 12.31 -20.57
CA HIS A 327 1.55 11.60 -21.85
C HIS A 327 1.30 10.09 -21.71
N MET A 328 1.37 9.52 -20.51
CA MET A 328 1.26 8.08 -20.31
C MET A 328 -0.09 7.49 -20.70
N GLY A 329 -0.10 6.45 -21.53
CA GLY A 329 -1.26 5.63 -21.85
C GLY A 329 -1.35 4.38 -20.99
N VAL A 330 -2.45 3.64 -21.11
CA VAL A 330 -2.59 2.32 -20.48
C VAL A 330 -1.43 1.40 -20.87
N GLY A 331 -0.85 0.72 -19.88
CA GLY A 331 0.33 -0.14 -20.02
C GLY A 331 1.67 0.58 -19.91
N ASP A 332 1.70 1.93 -19.86
CA ASP A 332 2.95 2.69 -19.66
C ASP A 332 3.42 2.61 -18.22
N ILE A 333 4.74 2.72 -18.03
CA ILE A 333 5.40 2.57 -16.74
C ILE A 333 5.85 3.94 -16.23
N LEU A 334 5.53 4.25 -14.98
CA LEU A 334 6.10 5.38 -14.25
C LEU A 334 7.09 4.84 -13.23
N GLN A 335 8.29 5.40 -13.21
CA GLN A 335 9.24 5.20 -12.13
C GLN A 335 9.48 6.51 -11.37
N MET A 336 9.73 6.38 -10.07
CA MET A 336 10.00 7.50 -9.18
C MET A 336 11.36 7.35 -8.53
N ASP A 337 12.04 8.47 -8.39
CA ASP A 337 13.22 8.67 -7.54
C ASP A 337 12.80 9.70 -6.49
N PHE A 338 12.60 9.25 -5.24
CA PHE A 338 12.06 10.07 -4.17
C PHE A 338 13.04 11.13 -3.69
N SER A 339 14.34 10.80 -3.64
CA SER A 339 15.39 11.70 -3.13
C SER A 339 16.05 12.53 -4.24
N SER A 340 15.69 12.31 -5.51
CA SER A 340 16.31 12.93 -6.68
C SER A 340 17.82 12.70 -6.73
N ASN A 341 18.28 11.53 -6.29
CA ASN A 341 19.70 11.16 -6.27
C ASN A 341 20.17 10.45 -7.56
N GLY A 342 19.27 10.23 -8.51
CA GLY A 342 19.52 9.56 -9.80
C GLY A 342 19.25 8.06 -9.77
N SER A 343 18.99 7.46 -8.61
CA SER A 343 18.51 6.08 -8.47
C SER A 343 16.99 6.08 -8.38
N LYS A 344 16.36 5.25 -9.22
CA LYS A 344 14.92 5.08 -9.18
C LYS A 344 14.55 4.07 -8.09
N ASP A 345 13.58 4.44 -7.27
CA ASP A 345 13.16 3.69 -6.08
C ASP A 345 11.91 2.85 -6.32
N HIS A 346 11.02 3.32 -7.20
CA HIS A 346 9.71 2.68 -7.36
C HIS A 346 9.25 2.55 -8.81
N SER A 347 8.49 1.48 -9.11
CA SER A 347 7.91 1.18 -10.42
C SER A 347 6.39 1.01 -10.33
N MET A 348 5.66 1.64 -11.26
CA MET A 348 4.19 1.59 -11.30
C MET A 348 3.70 1.45 -12.74
N ILE A 349 2.53 0.84 -12.96
CA ILE A 349 1.92 0.68 -14.29
C ILE A 349 0.61 1.45 -14.41
N THR A 350 0.40 2.12 -15.55
CA THR A 350 -0.86 2.78 -15.87
C THR A 350 -1.92 1.74 -16.25
N THR A 351 -3.00 1.69 -15.49
CA THR A 351 -4.11 0.74 -15.72
C THR A 351 -5.37 1.42 -16.25
N TYR A 352 -5.50 2.72 -16.00
CA TYR A 352 -6.60 3.53 -16.49
C TYR A 352 -6.11 4.91 -16.93
N ARG A 353 -6.76 5.50 -17.93
CA ARG A 353 -6.52 6.87 -18.37
C ARG A 353 -7.85 7.55 -18.61
N SER A 354 -8.10 8.65 -17.92
CA SER A 354 -9.30 9.45 -18.15
C SER A 354 -9.25 10.11 -19.53
N SER A 355 -10.42 10.38 -20.11
CA SER A 355 -10.52 11.13 -21.38
C SER A 355 -9.95 12.56 -21.25
N SER A 356 -9.93 13.12 -20.04
CA SER A 356 -9.30 14.39 -19.67
C SER A 356 -7.78 14.30 -19.58
N GLY A 357 -7.18 13.14 -19.86
CA GLY A 357 -5.74 12.95 -19.97
C GLY A 357 -5.00 12.64 -18.68
N VAL A 358 -5.70 12.25 -17.60
CA VAL A 358 -5.05 11.86 -16.33
C VAL A 358 -4.79 10.35 -16.33
N PRO A 359 -3.53 9.89 -16.22
CA PRO A 359 -3.21 8.49 -15.97
C PRO A 359 -3.47 8.10 -14.51
N TYR A 360 -3.87 6.84 -14.31
CA TYR A 360 -4.10 6.22 -13.01
C TYR A 360 -3.26 4.95 -12.93
N LEU A 361 -2.50 4.85 -11.85
CA LEU A 361 -1.47 3.84 -11.67
C LEU A 361 -1.93 2.78 -10.68
N THR A 362 -1.53 1.55 -10.96
CA THR A 362 -1.64 0.40 -10.04
C THR A 362 -0.24 -0.13 -9.78
N TYR A 363 0.06 -0.50 -8.54
CA TYR A 363 1.41 -0.90 -8.12
C TYR A 363 1.41 -1.69 -6.80
N HIS A 364 2.53 -2.31 -6.47
CA HIS A 364 2.79 -3.01 -5.20
C HIS A 364 3.71 -2.18 -4.28
N SER A 365 3.78 -2.53 -2.99
CA SER A 365 4.55 -1.98 -1.85
C SER A 365 3.56 -1.72 -0.71
N ASN A 366 2.61 -0.81 -0.95
CA ASN A 366 1.35 -0.69 -0.22
C ASN A 366 0.16 -0.98 -1.15
N ASP A 367 0.40 -1.85 -2.15
CA ASP A 367 -0.62 -2.51 -2.96
C ASP A 367 -1.76 -1.59 -3.36
N THR A 368 -1.52 -0.73 -4.34
CA THR A 368 -2.40 0.39 -4.68
C THR A 368 -3.11 0.16 -6.00
N TYR A 369 -4.41 0.45 -6.03
CA TYR A 369 -5.30 0.34 -7.18
C TYR A 369 -5.70 1.72 -7.73
N ARG A 370 -5.34 2.03 -8.97
CA ARG A 370 -5.79 3.23 -9.72
C ARG A 370 -5.65 4.53 -8.93
N LYS A 371 -4.47 4.81 -8.38
CA LYS A 371 -4.14 6.14 -7.81
C LYS A 371 -3.75 7.08 -8.94
N SER A 372 -4.33 8.28 -8.98
CA SER A 372 -4.04 9.21 -10.08
C SER A 372 -2.58 9.69 -10.02
N VAL A 373 -1.98 9.93 -11.19
CA VAL A 373 -0.66 10.58 -11.28
C VAL A 373 -0.67 11.96 -10.61
N ALA A 374 -1.80 12.67 -10.66
CA ALA A 374 -1.94 13.97 -10.02
C ALA A 374 -1.78 13.86 -8.49
N SER A 375 -2.40 12.85 -7.87
CA SER A 375 -2.27 12.54 -6.44
C SER A 375 -0.83 12.14 -6.09
N ILE A 376 -0.21 11.29 -6.90
CA ILE A 376 1.18 10.85 -6.71
C ILE A 376 2.16 12.03 -6.75
N VAL A 377 2.03 12.92 -7.75
CA VAL A 377 2.87 14.12 -7.87
C VAL A 377 2.65 15.09 -6.72
N ALA A 378 1.39 15.29 -6.30
CA ALA A 378 1.06 16.21 -5.22
C ALA A 378 1.59 15.75 -3.86
N SER A 379 1.60 14.44 -3.62
CA SER A 379 2.07 13.82 -2.37
C SER A 379 3.59 13.70 -2.28
N ASN A 380 4.33 13.76 -3.40
CA ASN A 380 5.78 13.52 -3.42
C ASN A 380 6.53 14.70 -4.06
N ARG A 381 6.33 15.89 -3.49
CA ARG A 381 6.98 17.12 -3.97
C ARG A 381 8.49 17.00 -3.77
N GLY A 382 9.26 17.12 -4.84
CA GLY A 382 10.73 16.98 -4.83
C GLY A 382 11.25 15.66 -5.39
N ALA A 383 10.37 14.69 -5.66
CA ALA A 383 10.74 13.48 -6.39
C ALA A 383 10.98 13.79 -7.87
N THR A 384 11.87 13.00 -8.48
CA THR A 384 12.07 12.96 -9.93
C THR A 384 11.25 11.81 -10.53
N TYR A 385 10.66 12.04 -11.69
CA TYR A 385 9.76 11.10 -12.36
C TYR A 385 10.34 10.66 -13.69
N TYR A 386 10.16 9.39 -14.04
CA TYR A 386 10.58 8.82 -15.32
C TYR A 386 9.41 8.07 -15.94
N ALA A 387 8.91 8.55 -17.09
CA ALA A 387 7.76 7.97 -17.76
C ALA A 387 8.23 7.21 -19.01
N PHE A 388 7.81 5.95 -19.15
CA PHE A 388 8.20 5.06 -20.24
C PHE A 388 6.97 4.63 -21.02
N ARG A 389 6.97 4.93 -22.33
CA ARG A 389 5.99 4.43 -23.28
C ARG A 389 6.33 2.99 -23.65
N THR A 390 5.40 2.06 -23.41
CA THR A 390 5.51 0.64 -23.78
C THR A 390 4.86 0.30 -25.10
#